data_AF-A0A6I9N9K1-F1
#
_entry.id   AF-A0A6I9N9K1-F1
#
_cell.length_a   1.000
_cell.length_b   1.000
_cell.length_c   1.000
_cell.angle_alpha   90.00
_cell.angle_beta   90.00
_cell.angle_gamma   90.00
#
_symmetry.space_group_name_H-M   'P 1'
#
loop_
_entity.id
_entity.type
_entity.pdbx_description
1 polymer ?
#
loop_
_entity_poly.entity_id
_entity_poly.type
_entity_poly.pdbx_seq_one_letter_code
_entity_poly.pdbx_strand_id
1 'polypeptide(L)'
;MGGKNKQRTKGNVRPSSSGRAAEALTREGGVIPGFVGFDTTVNSELSYVPAVHGAEEIDNLVDADFRLVLRKLSKRDVVTRLKAVQDFGSMCQERDAEEVKGVLPYWPRIYCKISVDHDRRIREATQQAFEQLVLKVRRSLAPFLKSLMGHWILSQCDTYTPAASAACQAFQAAFSPSKQPEALSFCKDEMLNVLQDVLLKETADTLSDPQSVTEEEREGKYVRMLTSSLLGVKRLLSLLLPSDRTALEERLTHLLNSGKFWKYGKHKTPQVRGAFFEMVCALCEYTPDLVQAEAARLCPAVLLSIDDTDPIVLPPVWEAVLHVVSTIPDCWTHVNAKKGFLPKLWALLKEGGKGMAKSLHPNLMPLLSKLPQQVTDPTLDFLTTFFSSLIQG
;
A
#
# COMPACT_ATOMS: atom_id res chain seq x y z
N MET A 1 51.08 -25.00 -46.32
CA MET A 1 49.63 -25.17 -46.57
C MET A 1 48.91 -25.09 -45.23
N GLY A 2 47.96 -24.17 -45.07
CA GLY A 2 47.19 -23.99 -43.82
C GLY A 2 46.26 -22.77 -43.92
N GLY A 3 44.98 -23.02 -44.20
CA GLY A 3 43.99 -21.99 -44.54
C GLY A 3 43.47 -21.19 -43.34
N LYS A 4 43.29 -19.88 -43.53
CA LYS A 4 42.53 -19.00 -42.63
C LYS A 4 41.03 -19.13 -42.92
N ASN A 5 40.29 -19.69 -41.97
CA ASN A 5 38.84 -19.76 -42.03
C ASN A 5 38.24 -18.36 -41.77
N LYS A 6 37.81 -17.67 -42.83
CA LYS A 6 37.01 -16.44 -42.73
C LYS A 6 35.55 -16.85 -42.47
N GLN A 7 35.05 -16.50 -41.29
CA GLN A 7 33.63 -16.67 -40.93
C GLN A 7 32.78 -15.75 -41.82
N ARG A 8 31.98 -16.34 -42.69
CA ARG A 8 31.16 -15.65 -43.70
C ARG A 8 29.74 -15.53 -43.16
N THR A 9 29.33 -14.35 -42.71
CA THR A 9 27.95 -14.05 -42.31
C THR A 9 27.09 -13.84 -43.56
N LYS A 10 25.96 -14.54 -43.63
CA LYS A 10 24.98 -14.44 -44.72
C LYS A 10 24.18 -13.14 -44.52
N GLY A 11 24.23 -12.20 -45.48
CA GLY A 11 23.36 -11.02 -45.50
C GLY A 11 24.01 -9.63 -45.44
N ASN A 12 25.34 -9.51 -45.44
CA ASN A 12 26.07 -8.21 -45.50
C ASN A 12 25.69 -7.16 -44.43
N VAL A 13 25.11 -7.59 -43.30
CA VAL A 13 24.78 -6.70 -42.17
C VAL A 13 25.99 -6.65 -41.22
N ARG A 14 26.44 -5.43 -40.89
CA ARG A 14 27.50 -5.19 -39.90
C ARG A 14 27.05 -5.68 -38.52
N PRO A 15 27.86 -6.46 -37.76
CA PRO A 15 27.53 -6.76 -36.38
C PRO A 15 27.66 -5.49 -35.54
N SER A 16 26.61 -5.15 -34.78
CA SER A 16 26.61 -4.05 -33.81
C SER A 16 27.67 -4.31 -32.74
N SER A 17 28.70 -3.46 -32.69
CA SER A 17 29.73 -3.52 -31.66
C SER A 17 29.20 -2.91 -30.36
N SER A 18 28.89 -3.76 -29.38
CA SER A 18 28.53 -3.38 -28.01
C SER A 18 29.57 -2.49 -27.33
N GLY A 19 30.84 -2.56 -27.76
CA GLY A 19 31.93 -1.74 -27.22
C GLY A 19 31.76 -0.23 -27.43
N ARG A 20 31.15 0.21 -28.55
CA ARG A 20 30.92 1.64 -28.82
C ARG A 20 29.74 2.23 -28.05
N ALA A 21 28.76 1.40 -27.68
CA ALA A 21 27.65 1.80 -26.82
C ALA A 21 28.11 1.94 -25.36
N ALA A 22 29.02 1.06 -24.92
CA ALA A 22 29.63 1.13 -23.59
C ALA A 22 30.48 2.39 -23.40
N GLU A 23 31.23 2.82 -24.43
CA GLU A 23 32.06 4.04 -24.41
C GLU A 23 31.23 5.33 -24.36
N ALA A 24 30.01 5.33 -24.93
CA ALA A 24 29.12 6.49 -24.89
C ALA A 24 28.53 6.71 -23.48
N LEU A 25 28.23 5.63 -22.75
CA LEU A 25 27.70 5.69 -21.38
C LEU A 25 28.76 6.06 -20.33
N THR A 26 30.04 5.81 -20.59
CA THR A 26 31.12 6.19 -19.66
C THR A 26 31.46 7.67 -19.72
N ARG A 27 31.05 8.36 -20.80
CA ARG A 27 31.42 9.75 -21.06
C ARG A 27 30.47 10.77 -20.43
N GLU A 28 29.25 10.35 -20.07
CA GLU A 28 28.33 11.14 -19.26
C GLU A 28 28.52 10.73 -17.79
N GLY A 29 29.19 11.61 -17.03
CA GLY A 29 29.67 11.34 -15.68
C GLY A 29 28.65 10.66 -14.76
N GLY A 30 29.15 9.72 -13.95
CA GLY A 30 28.39 8.86 -13.04
C GLY A 30 27.46 9.60 -12.08
N VAL A 31 26.26 9.89 -12.57
CA VAL A 31 25.09 10.18 -11.77
C VAL A 31 24.27 8.89 -11.77
N ILE A 32 24.10 8.31 -10.59
CA ILE A 32 23.20 7.17 -10.35
C ILE A 32 21.80 7.63 -10.79
N PRO A 33 21.20 7.05 -11.85
CA PRO A 33 19.81 7.32 -12.15
C PRO A 33 19.00 6.74 -10.99
N GLY A 34 18.19 7.58 -10.35
CA GLY A 34 17.25 7.15 -9.31
C GLY A 34 16.46 5.95 -9.81
N PHE A 35 16.58 4.85 -9.08
CA PHE A 35 15.92 3.58 -9.39
C PHE A 35 14.39 3.76 -9.30
N VAL A 36 13.78 4.04 -10.44
CA VAL A 36 12.34 4.04 -10.69
C VAL A 36 12.10 2.99 -11.77
N GLY A 37 11.51 1.85 -11.40
CA GLY A 37 11.17 0.81 -12.35
C GLY A 37 11.06 -0.59 -11.73
N PHE A 38 9.88 -0.92 -11.22
CA PHE A 38 9.47 -2.32 -11.04
C PHE A 38 9.24 -2.91 -12.43
N ASP A 39 10.27 -3.52 -13.02
CA ASP A 39 10.11 -4.38 -14.19
C ASP A 39 10.16 -5.83 -13.73
N THR A 40 8.99 -6.46 -13.67
CA THR A 40 8.80 -7.86 -13.25
C THR A 40 8.87 -8.85 -14.40
N THR A 41 9.25 -8.42 -15.62
CA THR A 41 9.08 -9.28 -16.81
C THR A 41 10.35 -9.94 -17.36
N VAL A 42 11.51 -9.84 -16.69
CA VAL A 42 12.71 -10.56 -17.16
C VAL A 42 13.49 -11.23 -16.01
N ASN A 43 13.44 -12.56 -15.98
CA ASN A 43 14.18 -13.51 -15.12
C ASN A 43 13.82 -13.56 -13.61
N SER A 44 12.76 -14.34 -13.31
CA SER A 44 12.44 -14.83 -11.96
C SER A 44 13.61 -15.56 -11.27
N GLU A 45 14.58 -16.10 -12.03
CA GLU A 45 15.75 -16.81 -11.51
C GLU A 45 16.87 -15.90 -10.95
N LEU A 46 16.83 -14.58 -11.21
CA LEU A 46 17.90 -13.65 -10.85
C LEU A 46 17.49 -12.64 -9.77
N SER A 47 16.48 -12.95 -8.94
CA SER A 47 16.02 -12.05 -7.87
C SER A 47 17.10 -11.69 -6.83
N TYR A 48 18.20 -12.46 -6.77
CA TYR A 48 19.37 -12.21 -5.92
C TYR A 48 20.51 -11.43 -6.63
N VAL A 49 20.42 -11.21 -7.94
CA VAL A 49 21.48 -10.58 -8.73
C VAL A 49 21.16 -9.09 -8.93
N PRO A 50 22.03 -8.15 -8.50
CA PRO A 50 21.85 -6.73 -8.78
C PRO A 50 21.77 -6.49 -10.29
N ALA A 51 20.94 -5.55 -10.73
CA ALA A 51 20.89 -5.09 -12.13
C ALA A 51 22.12 -4.24 -12.52
N VAL A 52 23.29 -4.54 -11.95
CA VAL A 52 24.55 -3.82 -12.15
C VAL A 52 25.54 -4.79 -12.78
N HIS A 53 26.19 -4.38 -13.87
CA HIS A 53 27.35 -5.11 -14.39
C HIS A 53 28.41 -5.22 -13.28
N GLY A 54 28.81 -6.44 -12.91
CA GLY A 54 29.71 -6.73 -11.78
C GLY A 54 29.18 -7.73 -10.73
N ALA A 55 28.03 -8.37 -10.98
CA ALA A 55 27.38 -9.31 -10.06
C ALA A 55 28.30 -10.38 -9.41
N GLU A 56 29.32 -10.88 -10.11
CA GLU A 56 30.24 -11.89 -9.59
C GLU A 56 31.24 -11.33 -8.56
N GLU A 57 31.59 -10.04 -8.62
CA GLU A 57 32.51 -9.41 -7.67
C GLU A 57 31.81 -8.98 -6.38
N ILE A 58 30.53 -8.60 -6.46
CA ILE A 58 29.72 -8.22 -5.28
C ILE A 58 29.22 -9.46 -4.52
N ASP A 59 28.97 -10.58 -5.21
CA ASP A 59 28.56 -11.87 -4.59
C ASP A 59 29.63 -12.42 -3.62
N ASN A 60 30.89 -12.03 -3.75
CA ASN A 60 31.95 -12.47 -2.82
C ASN A 60 32.04 -11.67 -1.52
N LEU A 61 31.33 -10.54 -1.40
CA LEU A 61 31.29 -9.71 -0.19
C LEU A 61 30.24 -10.19 0.82
N VAL A 62 29.35 -11.08 0.41
CA VAL A 62 28.32 -11.67 1.29
C VAL A 62 28.82 -13.04 1.77
N ASP A 63 28.77 -13.24 3.09
CA ASP A 63 29.07 -14.53 3.70
C ASP A 63 28.28 -15.67 3.02
N ALA A 64 28.94 -16.82 2.86
CA ALA A 64 28.44 -17.93 2.04
C ALA A 64 27.10 -18.48 2.55
N ASP A 65 26.88 -18.49 3.87
CA ASP A 65 25.64 -18.96 4.45
C ASP A 65 24.50 -17.98 4.20
N PHE A 66 24.78 -16.66 4.28
CA PHE A 66 23.80 -15.64 3.91
C PHE A 66 23.39 -15.78 2.45
N ARG A 67 24.35 -15.99 1.54
CA ARG A 67 24.05 -16.24 0.12
C ARG A 67 23.16 -17.45 -0.08
N LEU A 68 23.45 -18.55 0.61
CA LEU A 68 22.66 -19.77 0.53
C LEU A 68 21.21 -19.51 0.97
N VAL A 69 21.02 -18.82 2.09
CA VAL A 69 19.69 -18.50 2.61
C VAL A 69 18.93 -17.55 1.68
N LEU A 70 19.57 -16.48 1.19
CA LEU A 70 18.94 -15.54 0.26
C LEU A 70 18.55 -16.20 -1.08
N ARG A 71 19.33 -17.17 -1.57
CA ARG A 71 18.96 -17.99 -2.74
C ARG A 71 17.76 -18.89 -2.46
N LYS A 72 17.63 -19.45 -1.26
CA LYS A 72 16.46 -20.25 -0.86
C LYS A 72 15.16 -19.43 -0.83
N LEU A 73 15.23 -18.14 -0.48
CA LEU A 73 14.06 -17.23 -0.51
C LEU A 73 13.43 -17.07 -1.89
N SER A 74 14.19 -17.31 -2.97
CA SER A 74 13.71 -17.21 -4.35
C SER A 74 13.09 -18.52 -4.88
N LYS A 75 13.06 -19.60 -4.07
CA LYS A 75 12.47 -20.89 -4.47
C LYS A 75 10.94 -20.84 -4.47
N ARG A 76 10.30 -21.79 -5.15
CA ARG A 76 8.82 -21.87 -5.20
C ARG A 76 8.22 -22.49 -3.93
N ASP A 77 8.92 -23.44 -3.32
CA ASP A 77 8.42 -24.17 -2.16
C ASP A 77 8.28 -23.27 -0.92
N VAL A 78 7.07 -23.21 -0.37
CA VAL A 78 6.72 -22.33 0.74
C VAL A 78 7.45 -22.74 2.02
N VAL A 79 7.60 -24.03 2.30
CA VAL A 79 8.25 -24.54 3.52
C VAL A 79 9.74 -24.18 3.52
N THR A 80 10.41 -24.38 2.39
CA THR A 80 11.81 -24.01 2.18
C THR A 80 12.02 -22.52 2.34
N ARG A 81 11.14 -21.70 1.74
CA ARG A 81 11.20 -20.23 1.89
C ARG A 81 10.97 -19.79 3.34
N LEU A 82 9.97 -20.35 4.02
CA LEU A 82 9.69 -20.02 5.41
C LEU A 82 10.88 -20.33 6.31
N LYS A 83 11.46 -21.52 6.17
CA LYS A 83 12.67 -21.91 6.92
C LYS A 83 13.84 -20.98 6.59
N ALA A 84 14.02 -20.61 5.33
CA ALA A 84 15.05 -19.65 4.93
C ALA A 84 14.86 -18.25 5.56
N VAL A 85 13.64 -17.72 5.64
CA VAL A 85 13.39 -16.43 6.32
C VAL A 85 13.73 -16.51 7.80
N GLN A 86 13.36 -17.61 8.46
CA GLN A 86 13.65 -17.84 9.88
C GLN A 86 15.16 -17.96 10.12
N ASP A 87 15.85 -18.76 9.30
CA ASP A 87 17.30 -18.91 9.37
C ASP A 87 18.00 -17.56 9.13
N PHE A 88 17.53 -16.76 8.18
CA PHE A 88 18.03 -15.40 7.96
C PHE A 88 17.90 -14.52 9.21
N GLY A 89 16.74 -14.57 9.88
CA GLY A 89 16.50 -13.84 11.13
C GLY A 89 17.44 -14.27 12.25
N SER A 90 17.60 -15.58 12.47
CA SER A 90 18.56 -16.13 13.45
C SER A 90 19.99 -15.72 13.14
N MET A 91 20.41 -15.78 11.87
CA MET A 91 21.74 -15.34 11.45
C MET A 91 21.94 -13.84 11.69
N CYS A 92 20.93 -13.01 11.41
CA CYS A 92 20.99 -11.57 11.73
C CYS A 92 21.11 -11.31 13.22
N GLN A 93 20.62 -12.20 14.09
CA GLN A 93 20.72 -12.08 15.53
C GLN A 93 22.10 -12.53 16.05
N GLU A 94 22.61 -13.65 15.55
CA GLU A 94 23.78 -14.35 16.08
C GLU A 94 25.12 -13.84 15.51
N ARG A 95 25.15 -13.47 14.22
CA ARG A 95 26.40 -13.14 13.50
C ARG A 95 26.92 -11.74 13.84
N ASP A 96 28.17 -11.49 13.48
CA ASP A 96 28.81 -10.19 13.65
C ASP A 96 28.19 -9.12 12.75
N ALA A 97 28.14 -7.88 13.26
CA ALA A 97 27.45 -6.79 12.56
C ALA A 97 28.04 -6.49 11.17
N GLU A 98 29.35 -6.65 10.98
CA GLU A 98 29.99 -6.43 9.68
C GLU A 98 29.58 -7.49 8.64
N GLU A 99 29.43 -8.75 9.05
CA GLU A 99 28.95 -9.82 8.17
C GLU A 99 27.50 -9.56 7.73
N VAL A 100 26.66 -9.16 8.68
CA VAL A 100 25.24 -8.87 8.43
C VAL A 100 25.08 -7.65 7.52
N LYS A 101 25.93 -6.62 7.64
CA LYS A 101 25.89 -5.44 6.75
C LYS A 101 26.12 -5.80 5.29
N GLY A 102 26.84 -6.88 5.00
CA GLY A 102 27.05 -7.38 3.63
C GLY A 102 25.75 -7.65 2.87
N VAL A 103 24.64 -7.96 3.57
CA VAL A 103 23.35 -8.25 2.92
C VAL A 103 22.56 -7.01 2.49
N LEU A 104 22.89 -5.83 3.04
CA LEU A 104 22.10 -4.61 2.87
C LEU A 104 21.90 -4.16 1.42
N PRO A 105 22.91 -4.26 0.51
CA PRO A 105 22.72 -3.91 -0.90
C PRO A 105 21.64 -4.74 -1.61
N TYR A 106 21.36 -5.96 -1.13
CA TYR A 106 20.41 -6.90 -1.72
C TYR A 106 19.06 -6.89 -1.03
N TRP A 107 19.04 -6.55 0.26
CA TRP A 107 17.88 -6.67 1.11
C TRP A 107 16.64 -5.93 0.59
N PRO A 108 16.70 -4.67 0.09
CA PRO A 108 15.51 -3.97 -0.38
C PRO A 108 14.71 -4.73 -1.42
N ARG A 109 15.38 -5.26 -2.46
CA ARG A 109 14.71 -6.03 -3.52
C ARG A 109 14.06 -7.29 -2.97
N ILE A 110 14.75 -7.99 -2.07
CA ILE A 110 14.27 -9.23 -1.47
C ILE A 110 13.08 -8.93 -0.56
N TYR A 111 13.24 -7.99 0.37
CA TYR A 111 12.23 -7.55 1.32
C TYR A 111 10.94 -7.15 0.60
N CYS A 112 11.02 -6.27 -0.40
CA CYS A 112 9.84 -5.83 -1.16
C CYS A 112 9.06 -7.00 -1.78
N LYS A 113 9.75 -8.08 -2.18
CA LYS A 113 9.11 -9.27 -2.75
C LYS A 113 8.47 -10.16 -1.68
N ILE A 114 9.20 -10.47 -0.61
CA ILE A 114 8.76 -11.44 0.41
C ILE A 114 7.81 -10.84 1.45
N SER A 115 7.85 -9.52 1.67
CA SER A 115 6.94 -8.83 2.59
C SER A 115 5.49 -8.83 2.12
N VAL A 116 5.25 -9.06 0.82
CA VAL A 116 3.93 -9.13 0.20
C VAL A 116 3.55 -10.55 -0.25
N ASP A 117 4.26 -11.58 0.21
CA ASP A 117 4.05 -12.98 -0.18
C ASP A 117 2.60 -13.45 0.05
N HIS A 118 2.14 -14.41 -0.76
CA HIS A 118 0.79 -14.97 -0.60
C HIS A 118 0.65 -15.69 0.75
N ASP A 119 1.70 -16.39 1.21
CA ASP A 119 1.68 -17.09 2.50
C ASP A 119 1.89 -16.10 3.66
N ARG A 120 0.89 -16.05 4.55
CA ARG A 120 0.90 -15.17 5.72
C ARG A 120 2.04 -15.43 6.71
N ARG A 121 2.52 -16.69 6.79
CA ARG A 121 3.64 -17.08 7.66
C ARG A 121 4.96 -16.54 7.13
N ILE A 122 5.13 -16.51 5.80
CA ILE A 122 6.30 -15.87 5.17
C ILE A 122 6.28 -14.36 5.45
N ARG A 123 5.12 -13.71 5.31
CA ARG A 123 5.00 -12.28 5.62
C ARG A 123 5.33 -11.97 7.08
N GLU A 124 4.78 -12.73 8.02
CA GLU A 124 5.09 -12.58 9.45
C GLU A 124 6.57 -12.80 9.76
N ALA A 125 7.13 -13.94 9.32
CA ALA A 125 8.55 -14.26 9.53
C ALA A 125 9.46 -13.21 8.89
N THR A 126 9.06 -12.61 7.76
CA THR A 126 9.81 -11.54 7.10
C THR A 126 9.95 -10.34 8.02
N GLN A 127 8.89 -9.94 8.71
CA GLN A 127 8.94 -8.79 9.61
C GLN A 127 9.76 -9.10 10.87
N GLN A 128 9.63 -10.30 11.42
CA GLN A 128 10.46 -10.76 12.55
C GLN A 128 11.95 -10.79 12.19
N ALA A 129 12.28 -11.30 11.01
CA ALA A 129 13.65 -11.33 10.53
C ALA A 129 14.17 -9.92 10.19
N PHE A 130 13.29 -9.05 9.66
CA PHE A 130 13.63 -7.66 9.40
C PHE A 130 13.95 -6.90 10.70
N GLU A 131 13.18 -7.12 11.77
CA GLU A 131 13.50 -6.57 13.10
C GLU A 131 14.92 -6.94 13.54
N GLN A 132 15.32 -8.21 13.42
CA GLN A 132 16.67 -8.65 13.78
C GLN A 132 17.74 -7.97 12.92
N LEU A 133 17.50 -7.87 11.61
CA LEU A 133 18.40 -7.15 10.71
C LEU A 133 18.58 -5.70 11.15
N VAL A 134 17.47 -4.99 11.43
CA VAL A 134 17.53 -3.57 11.82
C VAL A 134 18.26 -3.38 13.16
N LEU A 135 17.98 -4.24 14.15
CA LEU A 135 18.66 -4.20 15.45
C LEU A 135 20.19 -4.40 15.31
N LYS A 136 20.60 -5.28 14.39
CA LYS A 136 22.02 -5.57 14.15
C LYS A 136 22.73 -4.45 13.38
N VAL A 137 22.17 -3.97 12.28
CA VAL A 137 22.85 -3.03 11.36
C VAL A 137 22.69 -1.56 11.75
N ARG A 138 21.65 -1.24 12.53
CA ARG A 138 21.34 0.10 13.07
C ARG A 138 21.38 1.18 11.96
N ARG A 139 22.20 2.22 12.16
CA ARG A 139 22.34 3.37 11.24
C ARG A 139 22.78 2.98 9.83
N SER A 140 23.36 1.80 9.64
CA SER A 140 23.76 1.29 8.31
C SER A 140 22.58 1.01 7.41
N LEU A 141 21.35 0.94 7.95
CA LEU A 141 20.12 0.83 7.17
C LEU A 141 19.78 2.12 6.40
N ALA A 142 20.23 3.28 6.89
CA ALA A 142 19.78 4.59 6.40
C ALA A 142 19.90 4.78 4.86
N PRO A 143 20.99 4.35 4.18
CA PRO A 143 21.11 4.48 2.72
C PRO A 143 20.03 3.73 1.93
N PHE A 144 19.40 2.71 2.53
CA PHE A 144 18.42 1.83 1.89
C PHE A 144 16.97 2.16 2.29
N LEU A 145 16.77 3.12 3.20
CA LEU A 145 15.49 3.32 3.85
C LEU A 145 14.37 3.70 2.88
N LYS A 146 14.67 4.58 1.92
CA LYS A 146 13.74 5.00 0.86
C LYS A 146 13.20 3.83 0.05
N SER A 147 14.05 2.85 -0.25
CA SER A 147 13.67 1.64 -1.00
C SER A 147 12.83 0.66 -0.19
N LEU A 148 12.89 0.72 1.15
CA LEU A 148 12.19 -0.19 2.05
C LEU A 148 10.85 0.35 2.54
N MET A 149 10.79 1.66 2.82
CA MET A 149 9.73 2.24 3.66
C MET A 149 8.33 2.10 3.07
N GLY A 150 8.18 2.14 1.74
CA GLY A 150 6.87 1.95 1.09
C GLY A 150 6.30 0.55 1.30
N HIS A 151 7.13 -0.50 1.21
CA HIS A 151 6.70 -1.86 1.52
C HIS A 151 6.58 -2.10 3.03
N TRP A 152 7.35 -1.37 3.83
CA TRP A 152 7.27 -1.46 5.28
C TRP A 152 5.96 -0.91 5.83
N ILE A 153 5.48 0.24 5.36
CA ILE A 153 4.18 0.75 5.76
C ILE A 153 3.03 -0.15 5.29
N LEU A 154 3.14 -0.75 4.09
CA LEU A 154 2.20 -1.77 3.64
C LEU A 154 2.13 -2.95 4.63
N SER A 155 3.29 -3.45 5.07
CA SER A 155 3.35 -4.54 6.05
C SER A 155 2.76 -4.14 7.41
N GLN A 156 2.90 -2.88 7.85
CA GLN A 156 2.25 -2.37 9.07
C GLN A 156 0.72 -2.31 8.96
N CYS A 157 0.17 -2.42 7.74
CA CYS A 157 -1.25 -2.44 7.44
C CYS A 157 -1.69 -3.81 6.86
N ASP A 158 -0.95 -4.89 7.11
CA ASP A 158 -1.33 -6.23 6.66
C ASP A 158 -2.67 -6.68 7.27
N THR A 159 -3.49 -7.36 6.48
CA THR A 159 -4.77 -7.90 6.96
C THR A 159 -4.59 -9.09 7.92
N TYR A 160 -3.40 -9.68 7.97
CA TYR A 160 -3.01 -10.66 8.98
C TYR A 160 -2.33 -9.95 10.16
N THR A 161 -3.07 -9.80 11.25
CA THR A 161 -2.65 -9.02 12.45
C THR A 161 -1.25 -9.35 12.98
N PRO A 162 -0.80 -10.62 13.07
CA PRO A 162 0.56 -10.93 13.53
C PRO A 162 1.65 -10.32 12.64
N ALA A 163 1.49 -10.32 11.32
CA ALA A 163 2.44 -9.69 10.41
C ALA A 163 2.45 -8.15 10.57
N ALA A 164 1.27 -7.53 10.69
CA ALA A 164 1.16 -6.09 10.94
C ALA A 164 1.80 -5.66 12.26
N SER A 165 1.56 -6.42 13.33
CA SER A 165 2.16 -6.19 14.64
C SER A 165 3.69 -6.30 14.59
N ALA A 166 4.22 -7.37 13.97
CA ALA A 166 5.65 -7.55 13.80
C ALA A 166 6.30 -6.43 12.95
N ALA A 167 5.63 -5.96 11.89
CA ALA A 167 6.11 -4.84 11.09
C ALA A 167 6.18 -3.53 11.91
N CYS A 168 5.19 -3.30 12.79
CA CYS A 168 5.19 -2.15 13.70
C CYS A 168 6.30 -2.24 14.73
N GLN A 169 6.54 -3.43 15.30
CA GLN A 169 7.63 -3.68 16.24
C GLN A 169 8.99 -3.43 15.60
N ALA A 170 9.20 -3.95 14.38
CA ALA A 170 10.42 -3.67 13.61
C ALA A 170 10.65 -2.16 13.42
N PHE A 171 9.60 -1.39 13.11
CA PHE A 171 9.70 0.06 12.94
C PHE A 171 10.06 0.78 14.26
N GLN A 172 9.47 0.35 15.37
CA GLN A 172 9.76 0.88 16.71
C GLN A 172 11.18 0.52 17.17
N ALA A 173 11.66 -0.68 16.81
CA ALA A 173 13.04 -1.10 17.06
C ALA A 173 14.05 -0.28 16.23
N ALA A 174 13.67 0.11 15.01
CA ALA A 174 14.49 0.90 14.09
C ALA A 174 14.63 2.37 14.53
N PHE A 175 13.54 2.96 14.99
CA PHE A 175 13.43 4.39 15.23
C PHE A 175 12.86 4.66 16.62
N SER A 176 13.67 5.29 17.47
CA SER A 176 13.18 5.84 18.74
C SER A 176 12.01 6.80 18.49
N PRO A 177 11.07 6.97 19.43
CA PRO A 177 9.92 7.86 19.24
C PRO A 177 10.29 9.27 18.75
N SER A 178 11.42 9.82 19.22
CA SER A 178 11.95 11.12 18.78
C SER A 178 12.48 11.18 17.35
N LYS A 179 12.79 10.03 16.73
CA LYS A 179 13.37 9.90 15.39
C LYS A 179 12.35 9.43 14.35
N GLN A 180 11.20 8.93 14.76
CA GLN A 180 10.15 8.48 13.84
C GLN A 180 9.66 9.60 12.91
N PRO A 181 9.39 10.84 13.37
CA PRO A 181 8.97 11.92 12.48
C PRO A 181 10.00 12.24 11.40
N GLU A 182 11.29 12.23 11.75
CA GLU A 182 12.39 12.49 10.80
C GLU A 182 12.48 11.39 9.73
N ALA A 183 12.38 10.12 10.13
CA ALA A 183 12.40 8.98 9.21
C ALA A 183 11.19 9.00 8.27
N LEU A 184 10.00 9.32 8.78
CA LEU A 184 8.78 9.44 7.98
C LEU A 184 8.87 10.63 7.01
N SER A 185 9.31 11.79 7.47
CA SER A 185 9.51 12.98 6.63
C SER A 185 10.51 12.71 5.50
N PHE A 186 11.58 11.95 5.79
CA PHE A 186 12.61 11.57 4.82
C PHE A 186 12.10 10.61 3.73
N CYS A 187 11.14 9.74 4.03
CA CYS A 187 10.65 8.68 3.13
C CYS A 187 9.20 8.87 2.65
N LYS A 188 8.53 9.96 3.02
CA LYS A 188 7.11 10.20 2.74
C LYS A 188 6.76 10.04 1.26
N ASP A 189 7.67 10.45 0.39
CA ASP A 189 7.46 10.40 -1.04
C ASP A 189 7.50 8.96 -1.56
N GLU A 190 8.51 8.19 -1.17
CA GLU A 190 8.64 6.80 -1.55
C GLU A 190 7.53 5.93 -0.97
N MET A 191 7.07 6.25 0.24
CA MET A 191 5.90 5.62 0.85
C MET A 191 4.65 5.84 0.01
N LEU A 192 4.31 7.10 -0.29
CA LEU A 192 3.13 7.41 -1.07
C LEU A 192 3.24 6.85 -2.50
N ASN A 193 4.43 6.81 -3.10
CA ASN A 193 4.65 6.23 -4.44
C ASN A 193 4.21 4.77 -4.49
N VAL A 194 4.70 3.94 -3.56
CA VAL A 194 4.36 2.52 -3.52
C VAL A 194 2.86 2.31 -3.30
N LEU A 195 2.24 3.07 -2.39
CA LEU A 195 0.81 2.99 -2.13
C LEU A 195 -0.01 3.38 -3.37
N GLN A 196 0.39 4.46 -4.07
CA GLN A 196 -0.28 4.90 -5.30
C GLN A 196 -0.11 3.92 -6.44
N ASP A 197 1.06 3.30 -6.60
CA ASP A 197 1.29 2.31 -7.65
C ASP A 197 0.36 1.12 -7.47
N VAL A 198 0.20 0.62 -6.24
CA VAL A 198 -0.76 -0.45 -5.94
C VAL A 198 -2.20 -0.04 -6.25
N LEU A 199 -2.60 1.17 -5.87
CA LEU A 199 -3.97 1.66 -6.06
C LEU A 199 -4.29 2.03 -7.51
N LEU A 200 -3.30 2.43 -8.30
CA LEU A 200 -3.56 3.00 -9.63
C LEU A 200 -3.10 2.09 -10.76
N LYS A 201 -1.96 1.41 -10.61
CA LYS A 201 -1.29 0.69 -11.70
C LYS A 201 -1.40 -0.81 -11.57
N GLU A 202 -1.24 -1.35 -10.36
CA GLU A 202 -1.21 -2.79 -10.14
C GLU A 202 -2.57 -3.47 -10.37
N THR A 203 -2.49 -4.75 -10.73
CA THR A 203 -3.57 -5.73 -10.88
C THR A 203 -3.15 -7.08 -10.27
N ALA A 204 -4.06 -8.05 -10.24
CA ALA A 204 -3.73 -9.40 -9.80
C ALA A 204 -2.62 -10.06 -10.65
N ASP A 205 -2.58 -9.74 -11.95
CA ASP A 205 -1.61 -10.31 -12.91
C ASP A 205 -0.24 -9.63 -12.85
N THR A 206 -0.18 -8.34 -12.48
CA THR A 206 1.11 -7.62 -12.37
C THR A 206 1.81 -7.94 -11.04
N LEU A 207 1.03 -8.18 -9.98
CA LEU A 207 1.55 -8.52 -8.64
C LEU A 207 1.99 -9.99 -8.50
N SER A 208 1.49 -10.86 -9.37
CA SER A 208 1.72 -12.30 -9.31
C SER A 208 1.71 -12.91 -10.71
N ASP A 209 2.71 -13.71 -11.00
CA ASP A 209 2.85 -14.38 -12.29
C ASP A 209 1.68 -15.36 -12.55
N PRO A 210 0.88 -15.14 -13.61
CA PRO A 210 -0.23 -16.01 -14.00
C PRO A 210 0.16 -17.47 -14.25
N GLN A 211 1.43 -17.72 -14.60
CA GLN A 211 1.91 -19.06 -14.92
C GLN A 211 2.28 -19.88 -13.68
N SER A 212 2.46 -19.23 -12.53
CA SER A 212 2.95 -19.89 -11.31
C SER A 212 2.03 -19.79 -10.10
N VAL A 213 1.01 -18.92 -10.12
CA VAL A 213 0.09 -18.70 -9.01
C VAL A 213 -1.35 -18.80 -9.48
N THR A 214 -2.20 -19.49 -8.71
CA THR A 214 -3.62 -19.69 -9.06
C THR A 214 -4.38 -18.36 -9.08
N GLU A 215 -5.43 -18.25 -9.90
CA GLU A 215 -6.25 -17.02 -9.97
C GLU A 215 -6.77 -16.59 -8.60
N GLU A 216 -7.24 -17.52 -7.78
CA GLU A 216 -7.71 -17.27 -6.41
C GLU A 216 -6.64 -16.64 -5.53
N GLU A 217 -5.43 -17.19 -5.52
CA GLU A 217 -4.31 -16.65 -4.75
C GLU A 217 -3.86 -15.28 -5.24
N ARG A 218 -3.91 -15.04 -6.56
CA ARG A 218 -3.55 -13.75 -7.18
C ARG A 218 -4.56 -12.67 -6.82
N GLU A 219 -5.85 -12.97 -6.96
CA GLU A 219 -6.94 -12.09 -6.55
C GLU A 219 -6.87 -11.82 -5.03
N GLY A 220 -6.63 -12.86 -4.22
CA GLY A 220 -6.48 -12.73 -2.77
C GLY A 220 -5.30 -11.82 -2.38
N LYS A 221 -4.15 -11.95 -3.05
CA LYS A 221 -3.01 -11.03 -2.87
C LYS A 221 -3.37 -9.61 -3.30
N TYR A 222 -4.00 -9.43 -4.45
CA TYR A 222 -4.37 -8.11 -4.96
C TYR A 222 -5.34 -7.38 -4.02
N VAL A 223 -6.40 -8.05 -3.57
CA VAL A 223 -7.36 -7.52 -2.59
C VAL A 223 -6.67 -7.12 -1.29
N ARG A 224 -5.75 -7.95 -0.78
CA ARG A 224 -4.95 -7.60 0.41
C ARG A 224 -4.11 -6.36 0.15
N MET A 225 -3.41 -6.30 -0.98
CA MET A 225 -2.56 -5.17 -1.35
C MET A 225 -3.36 -3.87 -1.48
N LEU A 226 -4.55 -3.90 -2.09
CA LEU A 226 -5.47 -2.76 -2.14
C LEU A 226 -5.88 -2.29 -0.73
N THR A 227 -6.32 -3.24 0.10
CA THR A 227 -6.77 -2.96 1.47
C THR A 227 -5.64 -2.34 2.30
N SER A 228 -4.46 -2.97 2.31
CA SER A 228 -3.27 -2.46 3.01
C SER A 228 -2.79 -1.13 2.45
N SER A 229 -2.98 -0.84 1.16
CA SER A 229 -2.59 0.44 0.57
C SER A 229 -3.49 1.59 1.01
N LEU A 230 -4.82 1.37 1.02
CA LEU A 230 -5.78 2.36 1.51
C LEU A 230 -5.55 2.68 2.99
N LEU A 231 -5.39 1.64 3.82
CA LEU A 231 -5.02 1.79 5.24
C LEU A 231 -3.63 2.40 5.41
N GLY A 232 -2.70 2.10 4.50
CA GLY A 232 -1.36 2.67 4.46
C GLY A 232 -1.37 4.17 4.23
N VAL A 233 -2.25 4.70 3.36
CA VAL A 233 -2.41 6.15 3.18
C VAL A 233 -2.99 6.78 4.45
N LYS A 234 -4.02 6.18 5.05
CA LYS A 234 -4.56 6.63 6.36
C LYS A 234 -3.45 6.70 7.42
N ARG A 235 -2.66 5.64 7.56
CA ARG A 235 -1.56 5.55 8.52
C ARG A 235 -0.46 6.57 8.23
N LEU A 236 -0.11 6.77 6.96
CA LEU A 236 0.89 7.77 6.57
C LEU A 236 0.44 9.17 7.00
N LEU A 237 -0.80 9.55 6.68
CA LEU A 237 -1.35 10.85 7.04
C LEU A 237 -1.36 11.05 8.56
N SER A 238 -1.80 10.06 9.34
CA SER A 238 -1.87 10.20 10.81
C SER A 238 -0.49 10.35 11.47
N LEU A 239 0.56 9.78 10.87
CA LEU A 239 1.92 9.83 11.41
C LEU A 239 2.74 11.05 10.94
N LEU A 240 2.39 11.66 9.80
CA LEU A 240 3.11 12.81 9.26
C LEU A 240 2.82 14.10 10.04
N LEU A 241 3.83 14.97 10.11
CA LEU A 241 3.67 16.35 10.58
C LEU A 241 2.84 17.17 9.58
N PRO A 242 2.17 18.25 10.03
CA PRO A 242 1.36 19.10 9.14
C PRO A 242 2.12 19.59 7.89
N SER A 243 3.38 20.02 8.03
CA SER A 243 4.21 20.48 6.90
C SER A 243 4.47 19.38 5.87
N ASP A 244 4.62 18.14 6.31
CA ASP A 244 4.82 16.99 5.42
C ASP A 244 3.52 16.60 4.71
N ARG A 245 2.37 16.76 5.38
CA ARG A 245 1.05 16.52 4.75
C ARG A 245 0.80 17.52 3.62
N THR A 246 1.07 18.80 3.86
CA THR A 246 1.00 19.84 2.82
C THR A 246 1.95 19.53 1.65
N ALA A 247 3.16 19.04 1.94
CA ALA A 247 4.10 18.65 0.88
C ALA A 247 3.62 17.46 0.02
N LEU A 248 2.72 16.61 0.53
CA LEU A 248 2.14 15.49 -0.23
C LEU A 248 0.84 15.86 -0.97
N GLU A 249 0.31 17.06 -0.80
CA GLU A 249 -1.03 17.42 -1.27
C GLU A 249 -1.19 17.29 -2.80
N GLU A 250 -0.23 17.77 -3.59
CA GLU A 250 -0.24 17.63 -5.06
C GLU A 250 -0.28 16.16 -5.48
N ARG A 251 0.45 15.31 -4.77
CA ARG A 251 0.52 13.88 -5.05
C ARG A 251 -0.77 13.18 -4.64
N LEU A 252 -1.36 13.54 -3.51
CA LEU A 252 -2.68 13.05 -3.11
C LEU A 252 -3.76 13.50 -4.10
N THR A 253 -3.64 14.72 -4.63
CA THR A 253 -4.51 15.23 -5.70
C THR A 253 -4.46 14.35 -6.95
N HIS A 254 -3.27 13.89 -7.36
CA HIS A 254 -3.16 12.92 -8.47
C HIS A 254 -3.92 11.60 -8.19
N LEU A 255 -3.90 11.10 -6.95
CA LEU A 255 -4.67 9.92 -6.56
C LEU A 255 -6.18 10.17 -6.64
N LEU A 256 -6.67 11.28 -6.10
CA LEU A 256 -8.10 11.64 -6.09
C LEU A 256 -8.62 12.01 -7.48
N ASN A 257 -7.75 12.49 -8.37
CA ASN A 257 -8.10 12.74 -9.76
C ASN A 257 -8.40 11.46 -10.55
N SER A 258 -7.93 10.30 -10.08
CA SER A 258 -8.18 9.02 -10.74
C SER A 258 -9.58 8.48 -10.47
N GLY A 259 -10.33 8.22 -11.54
CA GLY A 259 -11.62 7.52 -11.45
C GLY A 259 -11.49 6.09 -10.89
N LYS A 260 -10.30 5.46 -10.95
CA LYS A 260 -10.06 4.13 -10.37
C LYS A 260 -10.17 4.17 -8.85
N PHE A 261 -9.68 5.23 -8.21
CA PHE A 261 -9.74 5.41 -6.76
C PHE A 261 -11.18 5.39 -6.24
N TRP A 262 -12.07 6.17 -6.86
CA TRP A 262 -13.47 6.27 -6.43
C TRP A 262 -14.29 4.98 -6.63
N LYS A 263 -13.83 4.05 -7.47
CA LYS A 263 -14.46 2.74 -7.64
C LYS A 263 -14.27 1.83 -6.42
N TYR A 264 -13.29 2.11 -5.54
CA TYR A 264 -13.05 1.29 -4.35
C TYR A 264 -14.21 1.36 -3.34
N GLY A 265 -14.93 2.49 -3.26
CA GLY A 265 -16.14 2.60 -2.44
C GLY A 265 -17.28 1.65 -2.85
N LYS A 266 -17.21 1.05 -4.05
CA LYS A 266 -18.18 0.07 -4.56
C LYS A 266 -17.54 -1.28 -4.91
N HIS A 267 -16.36 -1.56 -4.38
CA HIS A 267 -15.63 -2.79 -4.67
C HIS A 267 -16.40 -4.04 -4.20
N LYS A 268 -16.31 -5.16 -4.93
CA LYS A 268 -16.99 -6.43 -4.59
C LYS A 268 -16.64 -6.93 -3.18
N THR A 269 -15.39 -6.71 -2.77
CA THR A 269 -14.85 -7.15 -1.49
C THR A 269 -15.07 -6.11 -0.38
N PRO A 270 -15.75 -6.46 0.73
CA PRO A 270 -16.03 -5.54 1.84
C PRO A 270 -14.78 -4.90 2.47
N GLN A 271 -13.69 -5.65 2.63
CA GLN A 271 -12.45 -5.15 3.22
C GLN A 271 -11.88 -3.95 2.44
N VAL A 272 -11.99 -3.97 1.11
CA VAL A 272 -11.56 -2.85 0.25
C VAL A 272 -12.48 -1.65 0.41
N ARG A 273 -13.79 -1.86 0.50
CA ARG A 273 -14.76 -0.76 0.74
C ARG A 273 -14.54 -0.12 2.11
N GLY A 274 -14.42 -0.93 3.16
CA GLY A 274 -14.16 -0.44 4.53
C GLY A 274 -12.87 0.38 4.60
N ALA A 275 -11.77 -0.15 4.04
CA ALA A 275 -10.50 0.58 3.99
C ALA A 275 -10.57 1.87 3.16
N PHE A 276 -11.38 1.90 2.10
CA PHE A 276 -11.61 3.13 1.33
C PHE A 276 -12.28 4.20 2.19
N PHE A 277 -13.32 3.86 2.95
CA PHE A 277 -13.99 4.83 3.81
C PHE A 277 -13.11 5.26 4.99
N GLU A 278 -12.30 4.36 5.56
CA GLU A 278 -11.28 4.73 6.55
C GLU A 278 -10.25 5.71 6.00
N MET A 279 -9.79 5.51 4.77
CA MET A 279 -8.91 6.46 4.09
C MET A 279 -9.60 7.81 3.86
N VAL A 280 -10.88 7.80 3.49
CA VAL A 280 -11.67 9.03 3.34
C VAL A 280 -11.78 9.81 4.67
N CYS A 281 -12.01 9.13 5.80
CA CYS A 281 -11.99 9.78 7.12
C CYS A 281 -10.66 10.49 7.36
N ALA A 282 -9.54 9.80 7.10
CA ALA A 282 -8.20 10.36 7.25
C ALA A 282 -7.94 11.56 6.31
N LEU A 283 -8.44 11.51 5.08
CA LEU A 283 -8.37 12.66 4.15
C LEU A 283 -9.16 13.86 4.68
N CYS A 284 -10.36 13.63 5.26
CA CYS A 284 -11.15 14.70 5.86
C CYS A 284 -10.46 15.30 7.10
N GLU A 285 -9.87 14.46 7.94
CA GLU A 285 -9.20 14.88 9.18
C GLU A 285 -7.88 15.62 8.91
N TYR A 286 -7.08 15.13 7.97
CA TYR A 286 -5.69 15.57 7.80
C TYR A 286 -5.46 16.46 6.58
N THR A 287 -6.37 16.48 5.61
CA THR A 287 -6.28 17.29 4.38
C THR A 287 -7.65 17.89 4.01
N PRO A 288 -8.27 18.70 4.89
CA PRO A 288 -9.62 19.24 4.69
C PRO A 288 -9.75 20.08 3.41
N ASP A 289 -8.74 20.88 3.06
CA ASP A 289 -8.76 21.74 1.87
C ASP A 289 -8.78 20.90 0.58
N LEU A 290 -8.00 19.81 0.55
CA LEU A 290 -7.96 18.88 -0.57
C LEU A 290 -9.31 18.18 -0.79
N VAL A 291 -9.96 17.72 0.29
CA VAL A 291 -11.28 17.06 0.17
C VAL A 291 -12.38 18.05 -0.19
N GLN A 292 -12.27 19.31 0.23
CA GLN A 292 -13.18 20.37 -0.20
C GLN A 292 -13.06 20.63 -1.71
N ALA A 293 -11.85 20.63 -2.27
CA ALA A 293 -11.64 20.75 -3.71
C ALA A 293 -12.26 19.57 -4.50
N GLU A 294 -12.30 18.38 -3.90
CA GLU A 294 -12.87 17.16 -4.50
C GLU A 294 -14.31 16.86 -4.04
N ALA A 295 -15.00 17.82 -3.43
CA ALA A 295 -16.34 17.64 -2.83
C ALA A 295 -17.37 17.04 -3.82
N ALA A 296 -17.31 17.45 -5.09
CA ALA A 296 -18.21 16.96 -6.15
C ALA A 296 -18.09 15.45 -6.40
N ARG A 297 -16.94 14.83 -6.12
CA ARG A 297 -16.73 13.38 -6.20
C ARG A 297 -16.93 12.70 -4.85
N LEU A 298 -16.41 13.33 -3.79
CA LEU A 298 -16.40 12.79 -2.45
C LEU A 298 -17.80 12.66 -1.84
N CYS A 299 -18.60 13.73 -1.89
CA CYS A 299 -19.93 13.75 -1.27
C CYS A 299 -20.85 12.64 -1.82
N PRO A 300 -21.03 12.45 -3.15
CA PRO A 300 -21.82 11.34 -3.66
C PRO A 300 -21.19 9.98 -3.39
N ALA A 301 -19.86 9.84 -3.37
CA ALA A 301 -19.21 8.56 -3.08
C ALA A 301 -19.47 8.07 -1.65
N VAL A 302 -19.57 9.00 -0.69
CA VAL A 302 -19.80 8.69 0.74
C VAL A 302 -21.29 8.69 1.08
N LEU A 303 -22.00 9.80 0.83
CA LEU A 303 -23.37 9.97 1.30
C LEU A 303 -24.34 8.99 0.62
N LEU A 304 -24.08 8.56 -0.61
CA LEU A 304 -24.91 7.57 -1.31
C LEU A 304 -24.54 6.12 -1.00
N SER A 305 -23.58 5.89 -0.11
CA SER A 305 -23.14 4.56 0.34
C SER A 305 -23.61 4.25 1.77
N ILE A 306 -24.43 5.12 2.38
CA ILE A 306 -24.93 5.00 3.77
C ILE A 306 -25.72 3.70 4.03
N ASP A 307 -26.21 3.05 2.98
CA ASP A 307 -26.93 1.78 3.01
C ASP A 307 -26.02 0.54 2.89
N ASP A 308 -24.69 0.70 2.93
CA ASP A 308 -23.79 -0.45 3.06
C ASP A 308 -23.86 -1.01 4.49
N THR A 309 -24.51 -2.17 4.61
CA THR A 309 -24.77 -2.86 5.86
C THR A 309 -23.78 -3.99 6.16
N ASP A 310 -22.70 -4.13 5.38
CA ASP A 310 -21.68 -5.13 5.69
C ASP A 310 -21.01 -4.79 7.04
N PRO A 311 -20.84 -5.75 7.97
CA PRO A 311 -20.27 -5.48 9.29
C PRO A 311 -18.86 -4.84 9.27
N ILE A 312 -18.09 -5.07 8.21
CA ILE A 312 -16.75 -4.49 8.02
C ILE A 312 -16.85 -3.05 7.50
N VAL A 313 -17.91 -2.72 6.77
CA VAL A 313 -18.02 -1.46 6.01
C VAL A 313 -18.90 -0.43 6.71
N LEU A 314 -19.93 -0.87 7.44
CA LEU A 314 -20.88 0.01 8.10
C LEU A 314 -20.19 1.00 9.08
N PRO A 315 -19.30 0.57 10.01
CA PRO A 315 -18.63 1.52 10.88
C PRO A 315 -17.84 2.61 10.14
N PRO A 316 -16.91 2.29 9.20
CA PRO A 316 -16.16 3.32 8.51
C PRO A 316 -17.00 4.15 7.54
N VAL A 317 -18.07 3.61 6.92
CA VAL A 317 -19.01 4.41 6.11
C VAL A 317 -19.67 5.49 6.96
N TRP A 318 -20.17 5.12 8.13
CA TRP A 318 -20.87 6.07 9.00
C TRP A 318 -19.92 7.13 9.56
N GLU A 319 -18.70 6.73 9.93
CA GLU A 319 -17.64 7.66 10.29
C GLU A 319 -17.33 8.63 9.14
N ALA A 320 -17.20 8.13 7.90
CA ALA A 320 -16.95 8.94 6.72
C ALA A 320 -18.11 9.90 6.42
N VAL A 321 -19.37 9.46 6.59
CA VAL A 321 -20.57 10.31 6.47
C VAL A 321 -20.47 11.48 7.45
N LEU A 322 -20.16 11.20 8.72
CA LEU A 322 -20.05 12.24 9.76
C LEU A 322 -18.89 13.21 9.50
N HIS A 323 -17.76 12.71 8.99
CA HIS A 323 -16.66 13.57 8.55
C HIS A 323 -17.08 14.47 7.38
N VAL A 324 -17.72 13.93 6.34
CA VAL A 324 -18.13 14.70 5.16
C VAL A 324 -19.10 15.82 5.55
N VAL A 325 -20.15 15.52 6.31
CA VAL A 325 -21.14 16.54 6.71
C VAL A 325 -20.58 17.58 7.69
N SER A 326 -19.47 17.28 8.35
CA SER A 326 -18.80 18.20 9.27
C SER A 326 -17.70 19.04 8.60
N THR A 327 -17.04 18.49 7.58
CA THR A 327 -15.87 19.09 6.93
C THR A 327 -16.24 19.89 5.70
N ILE A 328 -17.29 19.49 4.97
CA ILE A 328 -17.69 20.10 3.70
C ILE A 328 -19.00 20.87 3.88
N PRO A 329 -18.97 22.21 4.04
CA PRO A 329 -20.16 23.00 4.36
C PRO A 329 -21.26 22.90 3.29
N ASP A 330 -20.88 22.76 2.03
CA ASP A 330 -21.75 22.71 0.86
C ASP A 330 -22.02 21.27 0.37
N CYS A 331 -21.73 20.24 1.18
CA CYS A 331 -21.82 18.82 0.76
C CYS A 331 -23.17 18.44 0.13
N TRP A 332 -24.25 19.02 0.63
CA TRP A 332 -25.62 18.78 0.15
C TRP A 332 -25.95 19.45 -1.19
N THR A 333 -25.09 20.31 -1.72
CA THR A 333 -25.21 20.84 -3.09
C THR A 333 -24.71 19.83 -4.13
N HIS A 334 -23.81 18.93 -3.71
CA HIS A 334 -23.21 17.89 -4.56
C HIS A 334 -24.04 16.59 -4.60
N VAL A 335 -25.08 16.47 -3.76
CA VAL A 335 -25.93 15.28 -3.65
C VAL A 335 -27.41 15.66 -3.58
N ASN A 336 -28.24 15.02 -4.40
CA ASN A 336 -29.68 15.16 -4.25
C ASN A 336 -30.16 14.40 -3.01
N ALA A 337 -30.32 15.10 -1.89
CA ALA A 337 -30.68 14.47 -0.63
C ALA A 337 -32.03 13.74 -0.68
N LYS A 338 -33.05 14.36 -1.30
CA LYS A 338 -34.42 13.81 -1.36
C LYS A 338 -34.52 12.55 -2.24
N LYS A 339 -33.74 12.46 -3.32
CA LYS A 339 -33.78 11.33 -4.26
C LYS A 339 -32.69 10.28 -4.01
N GLY A 340 -31.58 10.67 -3.40
CA GLY A 340 -30.41 9.79 -3.21
C GLY A 340 -30.20 9.37 -1.77
N PHE A 341 -30.00 10.34 -0.87
CA PHE A 341 -29.60 10.09 0.51
C PHE A 341 -30.75 9.58 1.40
N LEU A 342 -31.86 10.34 1.46
CA LEU A 342 -32.96 10.06 2.37
C LEU A 342 -33.63 8.71 2.09
N PRO A 343 -33.92 8.29 0.83
CA PRO A 343 -34.49 6.97 0.57
C PRO A 343 -33.63 5.82 1.12
N LYS A 344 -32.30 5.94 1.05
CA LYS A 344 -31.34 4.97 1.59
C LYS A 344 -31.37 4.94 3.11
N LEU A 345 -31.37 6.12 3.75
CA LEU A 345 -31.50 6.23 5.20
C LEU A 345 -32.82 5.62 5.69
N TRP A 346 -33.94 5.89 5.02
CA TRP A 346 -35.24 5.32 5.37
C TRP A 346 -35.29 3.81 5.24
N ALA A 347 -34.75 3.26 4.15
CA ALA A 347 -34.66 1.82 3.97
C ALA A 347 -33.83 1.18 5.10
N LEU A 348 -32.66 1.75 5.39
CA LEU A 348 -31.78 1.27 6.44
C LEU A 348 -32.45 1.27 7.83
N LEU A 349 -33.17 2.34 8.18
CA LEU A 349 -33.88 2.44 9.45
C LEU A 349 -35.02 1.43 9.55
N LYS A 350 -35.83 1.29 8.49
CA LYS A 350 -36.94 0.31 8.44
C LYS A 350 -36.48 -1.14 8.54
N GLU A 351 -35.25 -1.42 8.11
CA GLU A 351 -34.62 -2.73 8.20
C GLU A 351 -33.87 -2.95 9.52
N GLY A 352 -33.99 -2.03 10.49
CA GLY A 352 -33.30 -2.12 11.78
C GLY A 352 -31.77 -2.15 11.66
N GLY A 353 -31.23 -1.52 10.61
CA GLY A 353 -29.82 -1.60 10.25
C GLY A 353 -29.34 -3.02 9.93
N LYS A 354 -30.24 -3.93 9.51
CA LYS A 354 -29.98 -5.36 9.27
C LYS A 354 -29.23 -6.07 10.41
N GLY A 355 -29.59 -5.74 11.66
CA GLY A 355 -28.98 -6.31 12.85
C GLY A 355 -27.74 -5.57 13.36
N MET A 356 -27.35 -4.46 12.72
CA MET A 356 -26.19 -3.65 13.10
C MET A 356 -26.56 -2.41 13.93
N ALA A 357 -27.71 -2.42 14.61
CA ALA A 357 -28.23 -1.30 15.39
C ALA A 357 -27.21 -0.69 16.38
N LYS A 358 -26.38 -1.52 17.04
CA LYS A 358 -25.34 -1.05 17.99
C LYS A 358 -24.29 -0.15 17.32
N SER A 359 -23.93 -0.45 16.08
CA SER A 359 -22.97 0.33 15.30
C SER A 359 -23.63 1.51 14.58
N LEU A 360 -24.91 1.38 14.22
CA LEU A 360 -25.68 2.40 13.48
C LEU A 360 -26.18 3.54 14.38
N HIS A 361 -26.92 3.21 15.44
CA HIS A 361 -27.70 4.18 16.23
C HIS A 361 -26.87 5.32 16.84
N PRO A 362 -25.63 5.11 17.34
CA PRO A 362 -24.80 6.20 17.86
C PRO A 362 -24.54 7.32 16.85
N ASN A 363 -24.62 7.04 15.55
CA ASN A 363 -24.32 7.99 14.49
C ASN A 363 -25.53 8.82 14.04
N LEU A 364 -26.76 8.40 14.37
CA LEU A 364 -27.98 9.06 13.89
C LEU A 364 -28.13 10.48 14.44
N MET A 365 -27.91 10.67 15.75
CA MET A 365 -28.02 11.98 16.38
C MET A 365 -26.95 12.97 15.87
N PRO A 366 -25.66 12.61 15.79
CA PRO A 366 -24.65 13.44 15.13
C PRO A 366 -25.04 13.84 13.71
N LEU A 367 -25.52 12.89 12.89
CA LEU A 367 -25.96 13.18 11.53
C LEU A 367 -27.12 14.19 11.52
N LEU A 368 -28.18 13.95 12.30
CA LEU A 368 -29.35 14.83 12.36
C LEU A 368 -28.98 16.27 12.74
N SER A 369 -28.03 16.44 13.66
CA SER A 369 -27.55 17.76 14.09
C SER A 369 -26.86 18.57 12.97
N LYS A 370 -26.46 17.89 11.88
CA LYS A 370 -25.75 18.48 10.74
C LYS A 370 -26.60 18.59 9.48
N LEU A 371 -27.85 18.11 9.48
CA LEU A 371 -28.73 18.22 8.32
C LEU A 371 -29.25 19.67 8.18
N PRO A 372 -29.00 20.36 7.05
CA PRO A 372 -29.51 21.70 6.83
C PRO A 372 -31.01 21.67 6.49
N GLN A 373 -31.67 22.82 6.64
CA GLN A 373 -33.11 22.97 6.38
C GLN A 373 -33.52 22.52 4.97
N GLN A 374 -32.67 22.74 3.96
CA GLN A 374 -32.93 22.29 2.59
C GLN A 374 -33.10 20.76 2.45
N VAL A 375 -32.52 19.98 3.37
CA VAL A 375 -32.66 18.52 3.41
C VAL A 375 -33.90 18.12 4.22
N THR A 376 -34.16 18.82 5.31
CA THR A 376 -35.22 18.47 6.27
C THR A 376 -36.58 19.10 5.95
N ASP A 377 -36.69 19.98 4.96
CA ASP A 377 -37.94 20.64 4.57
C ASP A 377 -38.85 19.77 3.68
N PRO A 378 -40.16 19.63 3.98
CA PRO A 378 -40.87 20.11 5.17
C PRO A 378 -40.49 19.36 6.45
N THR A 379 -40.19 20.09 7.52
CA THR A 379 -39.66 19.51 8.78
C THR A 379 -40.58 18.48 9.40
N LEU A 380 -41.90 18.69 9.34
CA LEU A 380 -42.87 17.74 9.88
C LEU A 380 -42.81 16.40 9.13
N ASP A 381 -42.83 16.43 7.80
CA ASP A 381 -42.78 15.22 6.96
C ASP A 381 -41.48 14.45 7.17
N PHE A 382 -40.35 15.17 7.28
CA PHE A 382 -39.07 14.59 7.59
C PHE A 382 -39.09 13.86 8.94
N LEU A 383 -39.54 14.53 10.02
CA LEU A 383 -39.59 13.95 11.36
C LEU A 383 -40.56 12.77 11.43
N THR A 384 -41.74 12.89 10.82
CA THR A 384 -42.72 11.80 10.74
C THR A 384 -42.12 10.58 10.03
N THR A 385 -41.43 10.78 8.91
CA THR A 385 -40.78 9.69 8.15
C THR A 385 -39.62 9.08 8.94
N PHE A 386 -38.81 9.90 9.61
CA PHE A 386 -37.69 9.45 10.43
C PHE A 386 -38.17 8.56 11.58
N PHE A 387 -39.10 9.06 12.41
CA PHE A 387 -39.58 8.31 13.58
C PHE A 387 -40.40 7.09 13.18
N SER A 388 -41.23 7.16 12.13
CA SER A 388 -41.97 5.98 11.66
C SER A 388 -41.04 4.90 11.11
N SER A 389 -40.00 5.28 10.37
CA SER A 389 -38.99 4.34 9.88
C SER A 389 -38.21 3.68 11.02
N LEU A 390 -37.85 4.45 12.05
CA LEU A 390 -37.15 3.96 13.24
C LEU A 390 -38.02 3.05 14.13
N ILE A 391 -39.33 3.31 14.23
CA ILE A 391 -40.26 2.46 14.99
C ILE A 391 -40.54 1.14 14.26
N GLN A 392 -40.49 1.15 12.93
CA GLN A 392 -40.76 -0.03 12.11
C GLN A 392 -39.64 -1.08 12.18
N GLY A 393 -38.38 -0.64 12.19
CA GLY A 393 -37.20 -1.50 12.29
C GLY A 393 -36.86 -1.83 13.74
#